data_AF-A0A2J8QAX3-F1
#
_entry.id   AF-A0A2J8QAX3-F1
#
_cell.length_a   1.000
_cell.length_b   1.000
_cell.length_c   1.000
_cell.angle_alpha   90.00
_cell.angle_beta   90.00
_cell.angle_gamma   90.00
#
_symmetry.space_group_name_H-M   'P 1'
#
loop_
_entity.id
_entity.type
_entity.pdbx_description
1 polymer ?
#
loop_
_entity_poly.entity_id
_entity_poly.type
_entity_poly.pdbx_seq_one_letter_code
_entity_poly.pdbx_strand_id
1 'polypeptide(L)'
;MLIKEYHILLPMSLDEYQVAQLYMIQKKSREESSGEGSGVEILANRPYTDGPGGSGQYTHKVYHVGSHIPGWFRALLPKAALQVEEESWNAYPYTRTRYTCPFVEKFSIEIETYYLPDGGQQPNVFNLSGAERRQRILDTIDIVRDAVAPGEYKAEEDPRLYR
;
A
#
# COMPACT_ATOMS: atom_id res chain seq x y z
N MET A 1 -17.45 -5.98 4.61
CA MET A 1 -16.17 -5.70 3.93
C MET A 1 -16.37 -4.45 3.10
N LEU A 2 -15.51 -3.44 3.25
CA LEU A 2 -15.54 -2.25 2.41
C LEU A 2 -14.56 -2.47 1.25
N ILE A 3 -15.02 -2.33 0.01
CA ILE A 3 -14.19 -2.52 -1.18
C ILE A 3 -14.05 -1.17 -1.88
N LYS A 4 -12.82 -0.70 -1.99
CA LYS A 4 -12.47 0.49 -2.77
C LYS A 4 -11.44 0.09 -3.83
N GLU A 5 -11.69 0.51 -5.07
CA GLU A 5 -10.77 0.33 -6.19
C GLU A 5 -10.31 1.70 -6.63
N TYR A 6 -8.99 1.91 -6.68
CA TYR A 6 -8.37 3.16 -7.11
C TYR A 6 -7.72 2.95 -8.47
N HIS A 7 -8.09 3.78 -9.45
CA HIS A 7 -7.42 3.85 -10.73
C HIS A 7 -6.45 5.02 -10.71
N ILE A 8 -5.14 4.73 -10.79
CA ILE A 8 -4.09 5.73 -10.78
C ILE A 8 -3.43 5.73 -12.15
N LEU A 9 -3.77 6.72 -12.98
CA LEU A 9 -3.22 6.84 -14.32
C LEU A 9 -1.89 7.58 -14.26
N LEU A 10 -0.84 6.97 -14.81
CA LEU A 10 0.50 7.51 -14.76
C LEU A 10 1.07 7.66 -16.19
N PRO A 11 1.75 8.78 -16.50
CA PRO A 11 2.36 9.00 -17.80
C PRO A 11 3.72 8.27 -17.91
N MET A 12 3.74 6.97 -17.64
CA MET A 12 4.94 6.15 -17.71
C MET A 12 4.63 4.71 -18.13
N SER A 13 5.61 4.04 -18.71
CA SER A 13 5.50 2.62 -19.07
C SER A 13 5.55 1.71 -17.83
N LEU A 14 5.14 0.45 -18.00
CA LEU A 14 5.24 -0.56 -16.94
C LEU A 14 6.68 -0.82 -16.51
N ASP A 15 7.63 -0.80 -17.44
CA ASP A 15 9.04 -1.05 -17.12
C ASP A 15 9.63 0.10 -16.29
N GLU A 16 9.29 1.35 -16.63
CA GLU A 16 9.66 2.52 -15.85
C GLU A 16 9.01 2.50 -14.47
N TYR A 17 7.73 2.14 -14.39
CA TYR A 17 7.01 2.07 -13.12
C TYR A 17 7.63 1.03 -12.19
N GLN A 18 8.03 -0.14 -12.70
CA GLN A 18 8.66 -1.18 -11.90
C GLN A 18 9.92 -0.68 -11.20
N VAL A 19 10.78 0.05 -11.93
CA VAL A 19 11.99 0.65 -11.37
C VAL A 19 11.66 1.77 -10.39
N ALA A 20 10.74 2.68 -10.76
CA ALA A 20 10.35 3.82 -9.94
C ALA A 20 9.73 3.38 -8.61
N GLN A 21 8.87 2.36 -8.63
CA GLN A 21 8.21 1.84 -7.44
C GLN A 21 9.24 1.33 -6.42
N LEU A 22 10.22 0.53 -6.86
CA LEU A 22 11.25 0.00 -5.96
C LEU A 22 12.08 1.13 -5.34
N TYR A 23 12.43 2.16 -6.13
CA TYR A 23 13.08 3.36 -5.62
C TYR A 23 12.22 4.08 -4.57
N MET A 24 10.94 4.29 -4.86
CA MET A 24 10.03 5.00 -3.95
C MET A 24 9.79 4.24 -2.64
N ILE A 25 9.69 2.90 -2.70
CA ILE A 25 9.60 2.06 -1.49
C ILE A 25 10.84 2.25 -0.61
N GLN A 26 12.05 2.23 -1.20
CA GLN A 26 13.29 2.43 -0.45
C GLN A 26 13.39 3.84 0.14
N LYS A 27 13.06 4.87 -0.66
CA LYS A 27 13.04 6.26 -0.22
C LYS A 27 12.10 6.43 0.98
N LYS A 28 10.86 5.95 0.86
CA LYS A 28 9.85 6.06 1.92
C LYS A 28 10.24 5.26 3.16
N SER A 29 10.78 4.05 3.00
CA SER A 29 11.27 3.25 4.12
C SER A 29 12.38 3.96 4.90
N ARG A 30 13.23 4.76 4.24
CA ARG A 30 14.28 5.56 4.90
C ARG A 30 13.69 6.75 5.67
N GLU A 31 12.67 7.40 5.13
CA GLU A 31 11.97 8.52 5.78
C GLU A 31 11.21 8.05 7.04
N GLU A 32 10.61 6.86 7.01
CA GLU A 32 9.86 6.31 8.15
C GLU A 32 10.77 5.70 9.24
N SER A 33 12.04 5.41 8.91
CA SER A 33 12.99 4.77 9.84
C SER A 33 13.69 5.74 10.82
N SER A 34 13.24 7.00 10.93
CA SER A 34 13.85 7.98 11.85
C SER A 34 13.01 8.18 13.12
N GLY A 35 13.45 7.63 14.26
CA GLY A 35 12.89 7.92 15.60
C GLY A 35 13.10 6.81 16.62
N GLU A 36 13.33 7.16 17.90
CA GLU A 36 13.46 6.19 18.99
C GLU A 36 12.06 5.62 19.35
N GLY A 37 11.81 4.34 19.08
CA GLY A 37 10.55 3.66 19.40
C GLY A 37 9.44 3.69 18.34
N SER A 38 9.74 4.22 17.15
CA SER A 38 8.97 4.02 15.90
C SER A 38 9.87 3.28 14.93
N GLY A 39 9.39 2.22 14.30
CA GLY A 39 10.25 1.43 13.41
C GLY A 39 9.51 0.34 12.65
N VAL A 40 10.11 -0.04 11.53
CA VAL A 40 9.70 -1.16 10.69
C VAL A 40 10.71 -2.28 10.91
N GLU A 41 10.28 -3.39 11.50
CA GLU A 41 11.08 -4.61 11.61
C GLU A 41 10.83 -5.48 10.37
N ILE A 42 11.88 -5.97 9.72
CA ILE A 42 11.76 -6.88 8.57
C ILE A 42 12.00 -8.31 9.07
N LEU A 43 10.94 -9.09 9.20
CA LEU A 43 10.98 -10.48 9.66
C LEU A 43 11.33 -11.46 8.54
N ALA A 44 10.89 -11.18 7.31
CA ALA A 44 11.23 -11.98 6.15
C ALA A 44 11.41 -11.11 4.91
N ASN A 45 12.37 -11.50 4.06
CA ASN A 45 12.54 -10.99 2.71
C ASN A 45 13.15 -12.10 1.87
N ARG A 46 12.31 -12.85 1.15
CA ARG A 46 12.74 -14.06 0.43
C ARG A 46 11.94 -14.25 -0.86
N PRO A 47 12.52 -14.90 -1.88
CA PRO A 47 11.75 -15.33 -3.04
C PRO A 47 10.70 -16.37 -2.63
N TYR A 48 9.62 -16.47 -3.40
CA TYR A 48 8.62 -17.53 -3.28
C TYR A 48 8.20 -18.04 -4.67
N THR A 49 7.67 -19.26 -4.68
CA THR A 49 6.99 -19.88 -5.83
C THR A 49 5.59 -20.30 -5.40
N ASP A 50 4.67 -20.42 -6.36
CA ASP A 50 3.30 -20.91 -6.14
C ASP A 50 2.48 -20.12 -5.10
N GLY A 51 2.66 -18.80 -5.04
CA GLY A 51 1.88 -17.87 -4.21
C GLY A 51 0.97 -16.94 -5.01
N PRO A 52 0.40 -15.88 -4.37
CA PRO A 52 -0.42 -14.89 -5.06
C PRO A 52 0.30 -14.26 -6.25
N GLY A 53 -0.25 -14.38 -7.46
CA GLY A 53 0.41 -13.91 -8.69
C GLY A 53 1.49 -14.84 -9.24
N GLY A 54 1.67 -16.05 -8.68
CA GLY A 54 2.61 -17.06 -9.16
C GLY A 54 3.91 -17.06 -8.36
N SER A 55 4.98 -16.52 -8.93
CA SER A 55 6.31 -16.49 -8.30
C SER A 55 6.79 -15.06 -8.18
N GLY A 56 7.50 -14.76 -7.09
CA GLY A 56 7.93 -13.38 -6.83
C GLY A 56 8.72 -13.23 -5.54
N GLN A 57 8.66 -12.04 -4.95
CA GLN A 57 9.30 -11.71 -3.68
C GLN A 57 8.26 -11.60 -2.57
N TYR A 58 8.51 -12.27 -1.45
CA TYR A 58 7.71 -12.18 -0.24
C TYR A 58 8.45 -11.37 0.82
N THR A 59 7.75 -10.42 1.43
CA THR A 59 8.23 -9.70 2.61
C THR A 59 7.23 -9.78 3.75
N HIS A 60 7.74 -9.95 4.96
CA HIS A 60 6.97 -9.85 6.20
C HIS A 60 7.61 -8.77 7.06
N LYS A 61 6.83 -7.75 7.42
CA LYS A 61 7.28 -6.64 8.26
C LYS A 61 6.35 -6.43 9.45
N VAL A 62 6.90 -5.90 10.54
CA VAL A 62 6.13 -5.46 11.71
C VAL A 62 6.34 -3.97 11.90
N TYR A 63 5.24 -3.22 11.90
CA TYR A 63 5.21 -1.79 12.16
C TYR A 63 4.88 -1.55 13.62
N HIS A 64 5.77 -0.86 14.33
CA HIS A 64 5.54 -0.44 15.72
C HIS A 64 4.84 0.94 15.73
N VAL A 65 3.50 0.94 15.71
CA VAL A 65 2.67 2.14 15.54
C VAL A 65 2.38 2.90 16.85
N GLY A 66 3.09 2.59 17.94
CA GLY A 66 2.81 3.13 19.28
C GLY A 66 2.86 4.66 19.37
N SER A 67 3.67 5.34 18.55
CA SER A 67 3.76 6.80 18.46
C SER A 67 2.68 7.44 17.58
N HIS A 68 2.08 6.69 16.66
CA HIS A 68 1.12 7.19 15.66
C HIS A 68 -0.35 7.01 16.08
N ILE A 69 -0.58 6.36 17.22
CA ILE A 69 -1.91 6.13 17.78
C ILE A 69 -2.29 7.27 18.76
N PRO A 70 -3.54 7.80 18.72
CA PRO A 70 -4.01 8.81 19.67
C PRO A 70 -3.77 8.38 21.13
N GLY A 71 -3.28 9.30 21.96
CA GLY A 71 -2.84 8.98 23.33
C GLY A 71 -3.91 8.32 24.21
N TRP A 72 -5.19 8.68 24.05
CA TRP A 72 -6.30 8.05 24.75
C TRP A 72 -6.50 6.58 24.37
N PHE A 73 -6.23 6.22 23.10
CA PHE A 73 -6.32 4.83 22.62
C PHE A 73 -5.09 4.03 23.08
N ARG A 74 -3.90 4.64 23.07
CA ARG A 74 -2.66 4.02 23.57
C ARG A 74 -2.74 3.63 25.05
N ALA A 75 -3.40 4.43 25.88
CA ALA A 75 -3.55 4.16 27.32
C ALA A 75 -4.44 2.94 27.64
N LEU A 76 -5.29 2.53 26.68
CA LEU A 76 -6.21 1.39 26.83
C LEU A 76 -5.65 0.09 26.25
N LEU A 77 -4.50 0.14 25.57
CA LEU A 77 -3.95 -0.98 24.82
C LEU A 77 -2.72 -1.61 25.50
N PRO A 78 -2.65 -2.96 25.57
CA PRO A 78 -1.41 -3.65 25.91
C PRO A 78 -0.28 -3.23 24.95
N LYS A 79 0.98 -3.21 25.39
CA LYS A 79 2.12 -2.86 24.50
C LYS A 79 2.21 -3.74 23.25
N ALA A 80 1.79 -5.01 23.34
CA ALA A 80 1.72 -5.94 22.21
C ALA A 80 0.63 -5.59 21.17
N ALA A 81 -0.36 -4.76 21.55
CA ALA A 81 -1.45 -4.31 20.68
C ALA A 81 -1.09 -3.10 19.79
N LEU A 82 0.16 -2.63 19.85
CA LEU A 82 0.66 -1.50 19.07
C LEU A 82 1.50 -1.95 17.87
N GLN A 83 1.24 -3.16 17.37
CA GLN A 83 1.94 -3.76 16.24
C GLN A 83 0.96 -4.00 15.10
N VAL A 84 1.39 -3.68 13.88
CA VAL A 84 0.70 -4.03 12.63
C VAL A 84 1.64 -4.91 11.83
N GLU A 85 1.17 -6.10 11.47
CA GLU A 85 1.91 -7.02 10.60
C GLU A 85 1.56 -6.70 9.14
N GLU A 86 2.57 -6.62 8.29
CA GLU A 86 2.45 -6.48 6.83
C GLU A 86 3.05 -7.72 6.18
N GLU A 87 2.22 -8.49 5.47
CA GLU A 87 2.69 -9.51 4.55
C GLU A 87 2.48 -9.01 3.12
N SER A 88 3.53 -9.01 2.30
CA SER A 88 3.47 -8.57 0.90
C SER A 88 4.05 -9.61 -0.04
N TRP A 89 3.33 -9.88 -1.12
CA TRP A 89 3.69 -10.75 -2.24
C TRP A 89 3.81 -9.90 -3.49
N ASN A 90 5.04 -9.67 -3.95
CA ASN A 90 5.33 -8.92 -5.15
C ASN A 90 5.68 -9.87 -6.30
N ALA A 91 4.74 -10.05 -7.22
CA ALA A 91 4.89 -10.79 -8.48
C ALA A 91 4.52 -9.87 -9.65
N TYR A 92 5.25 -8.76 -9.78
CA TYR A 92 5.01 -7.76 -10.82
C TYR A 92 4.71 -8.40 -12.19
N PRO A 93 3.60 -8.03 -12.86
CA PRO A 93 2.77 -6.84 -12.64
C PRO A 93 1.58 -7.03 -11.69
N TYR A 94 1.62 -7.98 -10.76
CA TYR A 94 0.66 -8.11 -9.68
C TYR A 94 1.34 -8.00 -8.31
N THR A 95 0.70 -7.29 -7.38
CA THR A 95 1.12 -7.26 -5.98
C THR A 95 -0.07 -7.47 -5.07
N ARG A 96 0.14 -8.22 -3.99
CA ARG A 96 -0.82 -8.34 -2.90
C ARG A 96 -0.14 -7.98 -1.60
N THR A 97 -0.76 -7.13 -0.80
CA THR A 97 -0.29 -6.79 0.54
C THR A 97 -1.43 -6.90 1.52
N ARG A 98 -1.17 -7.56 2.65
CA ARG A 98 -2.14 -7.74 3.73
C ARG A 98 -1.58 -7.13 5.00
N TYR A 99 -2.37 -6.27 5.61
CA TYR A 99 -2.13 -5.74 6.94
C TYR A 99 -3.08 -6.39 7.94
N THR A 100 -2.54 -6.86 9.06
CA THR A 100 -3.30 -7.41 10.19
C THR A 100 -2.85 -6.75 11.47
N CYS A 101 -3.76 -6.67 12.45
CA CYS A 101 -3.42 -6.26 13.80
C CYS A 101 -3.68 -7.45 14.74
N PRO A 102 -2.66 -8.02 15.39
CA PRO A 102 -2.84 -9.18 16.27
C PRO A 102 -3.85 -8.98 17.40
N PHE A 103 -4.07 -7.74 17.82
CA PHE A 103 -5.03 -7.41 18.88
C PHE A 103 -6.49 -7.29 18.39
N VAL A 104 -6.68 -6.99 17.11
CA VAL A 104 -7.99 -6.82 16.51
C VAL A 104 -8.14 -7.86 15.42
N GLU A 105 -8.38 -9.12 15.82
CA GLU A 105 -8.46 -10.28 14.91
C GLU A 105 -9.44 -10.08 13.73
N LYS A 106 -10.45 -9.22 13.89
CA LYS A 106 -11.45 -8.91 12.85
C LYS A 106 -11.06 -7.76 11.93
N PHE A 107 -9.93 -7.08 12.17
CA PHE A 107 -9.45 -5.97 11.36
C PHE A 107 -8.31 -6.43 10.46
N SER A 108 -8.54 -6.33 9.15
CA SER A 108 -7.51 -6.48 8.14
C SER A 108 -7.72 -5.46 7.04
N ILE A 109 -6.61 -5.06 6.43
CA ILE A 109 -6.60 -4.30 5.18
C ILE A 109 -5.90 -5.18 4.16
N GLU A 110 -6.52 -5.38 3.02
CA GLU A 110 -5.89 -6.07 1.91
C GLU A 110 -5.86 -5.14 0.70
N ILE A 111 -4.68 -5.05 0.09
CA ILE A 111 -4.41 -4.22 -1.08
C ILE A 111 -3.94 -5.17 -2.17
N GLU A 112 -4.72 -5.27 -3.23
CA GLU A 112 -4.33 -5.95 -4.46
C GLU A 112 -4.13 -4.90 -5.55
N THR A 113 -3.06 -5.03 -6.32
CA THR A 113 -2.72 -4.09 -7.38
C THR A 113 -2.33 -4.86 -8.63
N TYR A 114 -2.90 -4.44 -9.76
CA TYR A 114 -2.43 -4.81 -11.10
C TYR A 114 -1.86 -3.58 -11.79
N TYR A 115 -0.69 -3.74 -12.41
CA TYR A 115 -0.09 -2.70 -13.27
C TYR A 115 -0.37 -3.05 -14.72
N LEU A 116 -1.19 -2.24 -15.39
CA LEU A 116 -1.71 -2.52 -16.73
C LEU A 116 -1.27 -1.44 -17.71
N PRO A 117 -0.90 -1.78 -18.95
CA PRO A 117 -0.42 -0.82 -19.93
C PRO A 117 -1.60 -0.16 -20.67
N ASP A 118 -2.52 0.45 -19.92
CA ASP A 118 -3.73 1.08 -20.46
C ASP A 118 -4.15 2.36 -19.71
N GLY A 119 -5.27 2.95 -20.14
CA GLY A 119 -5.87 4.14 -19.52
C GLY A 119 -6.89 3.85 -18.42
N GLY A 120 -6.78 2.73 -17.71
CA GLY A 120 -7.67 2.34 -16.60
C GLY A 120 -9.07 1.88 -17.03
N GLN A 121 -9.21 1.40 -18.26
CA GLN A 121 -10.54 1.09 -18.83
C GLN A 121 -10.93 -0.39 -18.71
N GLN A 122 -10.03 -1.25 -18.23
CA GLN A 122 -10.31 -2.68 -18.12
C GLN A 122 -11.41 -2.97 -17.09
N PRO A 123 -12.48 -3.67 -17.50
CA PRO A 123 -13.56 -4.01 -16.58
C PRO A 123 -13.14 -5.18 -15.68
N ASN A 124 -13.37 -5.02 -14.37
CA ASN A 124 -13.29 -6.12 -13.40
C ASN A 124 -11.94 -6.85 -13.33
N VAL A 125 -10.84 -6.11 -13.36
CA VAL A 125 -9.46 -6.62 -13.31
C VAL A 125 -9.23 -7.64 -12.18
N PHE A 126 -9.84 -7.41 -11.02
CA PHE A 126 -9.70 -8.25 -9.83
C PHE A 126 -10.64 -9.46 -9.81
N ASN A 127 -11.36 -9.73 -10.91
CA ASN A 127 -12.34 -10.82 -11.01
C ASN A 127 -13.37 -10.83 -9.87
N LEU A 128 -13.81 -9.65 -9.43
CA LEU A 128 -14.81 -9.53 -8.36
C LEU A 128 -16.11 -10.22 -8.77
N SER A 129 -16.77 -10.84 -7.81
CA SER A 129 -18.11 -11.37 -8.00
C SER A 129 -19.11 -10.24 -8.30
N GLY A 130 -20.26 -10.59 -8.86
CA GLY A 130 -21.32 -9.60 -9.11
C GLY A 130 -21.79 -8.87 -7.85
N ALA A 131 -21.73 -9.50 -6.68
CA ALA A 131 -22.09 -8.87 -5.41
C ALA A 131 -21.02 -7.87 -4.94
N GLU A 132 -19.74 -8.27 -4.98
CA GLU A 132 -18.62 -7.41 -4.61
C GLU A 132 -18.52 -6.19 -5.54
N ARG A 133 -18.66 -6.41 -6.85
CA ARG A 133 -18.61 -5.33 -7.84
C ARG A 133 -19.71 -4.28 -7.63
N ARG A 134 -20.88 -4.67 -7.12
CA ARG A 134 -21.96 -3.73 -6.76
C ARG A 134 -21.66 -2.93 -5.50
N GLN A 135 -20.89 -3.49 -4.56
CA GLN A 135 -20.52 -2.82 -3.30
C GLN A 135 -19.23 -1.98 -3.45
N ARG A 136 -18.44 -2.26 -4.49
CA ARG A 136 -17.20 -1.57 -4.79
C ARG A 136 -17.44 -0.08 -5.06
N ILE A 137 -16.68 0.75 -4.38
CA ILE A 137 -16.53 2.16 -4.69
C ILE A 137 -15.33 2.29 -5.63
N LEU A 138 -15.55 2.81 -6.83
CA LEU A 138 -14.50 3.10 -7.80
C LEU A 138 -14.12 4.57 -7.69
N ASP A 139 -12.82 4.85 -7.58
CA ASP A 139 -12.26 6.19 -7.53
C ASP A 139 -11.10 6.29 -8.53
N THR A 140 -11.02 7.40 -9.26
CA THR A 140 -9.95 7.65 -10.24
C THR A 140 -9.12 8.81 -9.72
N ILE A 141 -7.86 8.52 -9.40
CA ILE A 141 -6.92 9.51 -8.86
C ILE A 141 -6.22 10.20 -10.03
N ASP A 142 -6.44 11.50 -10.15
CA ASP A 142 -5.73 12.39 -11.06
C ASP A 142 -4.60 13.08 -10.30
N ILE A 143 -3.38 12.57 -10.46
CA ILE A 143 -2.19 13.08 -9.76
C ILE A 143 -1.84 14.54 -10.10
N VAL A 144 -2.46 15.12 -11.13
CA VAL A 144 -2.24 16.51 -11.56
C VAL A 144 -3.35 17.43 -11.03
N ARG A 145 -4.60 16.95 -10.99
CA ARG A 145 -5.77 17.79 -10.72
C ARG A 145 -6.35 17.61 -9.33
N ASP A 146 -6.17 16.46 -8.72
CA ASP A 146 -6.75 16.20 -7.40
C ASP A 146 -6.10 17.09 -6.35
N ALA A 147 -6.93 17.58 -5.42
CA ALA A 147 -6.49 18.48 -4.38
C ALA A 147 -5.67 17.72 -3.33
N VAL A 148 -4.46 18.21 -3.06
CA VAL A 148 -3.64 17.75 -1.94
C VAL A 148 -3.97 18.59 -0.71
N ALA A 149 -4.03 17.96 0.47
CA ALA A 149 -4.26 18.68 1.72
C ALA A 149 -3.16 19.73 1.94
N PRO A 150 -3.49 20.96 2.41
CA PRO A 150 -2.49 22.04 2.52
C PRO A 150 -1.26 21.70 3.37
N GLY A 151 -1.40 20.82 4.37
CA GLY A 151 -0.29 20.38 5.23
C GLY A 151 0.57 19.26 4.64
N GLU A 152 0.14 18.65 3.54
CA GLU A 152 0.85 17.54 2.87
C GLU A 152 1.49 17.97 1.54
N TYR A 153 1.12 19.15 1.02
CA TYR A 153 1.66 19.66 -0.23
C TYR A 153 3.15 20.01 -0.11
N LYS A 154 3.94 19.46 -1.04
CA LYS A 154 5.35 19.83 -1.24
C LYS A 154 5.58 20.21 -2.69
N ALA A 155 6.17 21.39 -2.90
CA ALA A 155 6.39 21.91 -4.26
C ALA A 155 7.33 21.01 -5.08
N GLU A 156 8.29 20.37 -4.42
CA GLU A 156 9.23 19.41 -5.03
C GLU A 156 8.60 18.06 -5.41
N GLU A 157 7.39 17.77 -4.93
CA GLU A 157 6.61 16.56 -5.26
C GLU A 157 5.41 16.88 -6.18
N ASP A 158 5.25 18.13 -6.64
CA ASP A 158 4.15 18.55 -7.52
C ASP A 158 4.44 18.23 -9.00
N PRO A 159 3.72 17.28 -9.63
CA PRO A 159 3.94 16.92 -11.03
C PRO A 159 3.63 18.06 -12.01
N ARG A 160 2.88 19.10 -11.61
CA ARG A 160 2.63 20.29 -12.44
C ARG A 160 3.85 21.19 -12.58
N LEU A 161 4.79 21.08 -11.65
CA LEU A 161 6.01 21.91 -11.62
C LEU A 161 7.21 21.18 -12.23
N TYR A 162 7.12 19.87 -12.41
CA TYR A 162 8.14 19.05 -13.07
C TYR A 162 8.25 19.40 -14.57
N ARG A 163 9.48 19.47 -15.09
CA ARG A 163 9.79 19.84 -16.48
C ARG A 163 10.72 18.83 -17.13
#